data_AF-A0A946QN00-F1
#
_entry.id   AF-A0A946QN00-F1
#
_cell.length_a   1.000
_cell.length_b   1.000
_cell.length_c   1.000
_cell.angle_alpha   90.00
_cell.angle_beta   90.00
_cell.angle_gamma   90.00
#
_symmetry.space_group_name_H-M   'P 1'
#
loop_
_entity.id
_entity.type
_entity.pdbx_description
1 polymer ?
#
loop_
_entity_poly.entity_id
_entity_poly.type
_entity_poly.pdbx_seq_one_letter_code
_entity_poly.pdbx_strand_id
1 'polypeptide(L)'
;MRRSITHTLLITCALLLFSCKTQYLPATIESQNISVSESLNDLDHQLVQLYLPFKNILDKDMDRVISVSEMEMQKGRPESFLTNFLGDLLLQEGKKEFVKLGLEKEPAISYFNYGGIRSFLPKGEITVGKIFELMPFENEMVFLQLTGNQIQEFLNIIAEKGGGCVAGARFNISNKKAENILIKGDILKSNSKYWLVTNDYVADGGDGFEVFTKRVEFANSRIKIRDVIISYLEDKQEKGEVITAKLDGRIVNE
;
A
#
# COMPACT_ATOMS: atom_id res chain seq x y z
N MET A 1 4.51 25.81 -76.61
CA MET A 1 4.13 25.61 -75.20
C MET A 1 3.16 24.44 -74.95
N ARG A 2 2.11 24.19 -75.77
CA ARG A 2 1.11 23.11 -75.51
C ARG A 2 1.64 21.65 -75.49
N ARG A 3 2.65 21.30 -76.28
CA ARG A 3 3.24 19.92 -76.32
C ARG A 3 4.11 19.58 -75.10
N SER A 4 4.74 20.58 -74.47
CA SER A 4 5.58 20.37 -73.27
C SER A 4 4.74 20.13 -72.01
N ILE A 5 3.60 20.83 -71.89
CA ILE A 5 2.69 20.66 -70.74
C ILE A 5 2.04 19.27 -70.76
N THR A 6 1.67 18.75 -71.94
CA THR A 6 1.05 17.42 -72.07
C THR A 6 2.01 16.28 -71.74
N HIS A 7 3.30 16.39 -72.11
CA HIS A 7 4.31 15.40 -71.71
C HIS A 7 4.64 15.47 -70.22
N THR A 8 4.71 16.68 -69.65
CA THR A 8 4.93 16.85 -68.21
C THR A 8 3.77 16.26 -67.39
N LEU A 9 2.52 16.44 -67.85
CA LEU A 9 1.32 15.88 -67.23
C LEU A 9 1.27 14.35 -67.33
N LEU A 10 1.67 13.78 -68.49
CA LEU A 10 1.75 12.33 -68.68
C LEU A 10 2.81 11.69 -67.77
N ILE A 11 3.97 12.34 -67.61
CA ILE A 11 5.05 11.86 -66.74
C ILE A 11 4.63 11.93 -65.26
N THR A 12 3.98 13.03 -64.84
CA THR A 12 3.47 13.13 -63.46
C THR A 12 2.36 12.13 -63.16
N CYS A 13 1.46 11.88 -64.12
CA CYS A 13 0.40 10.89 -63.97
C CYS A 13 0.98 9.46 -63.90
N ALA A 14 2.00 9.15 -64.69
CA ALA A 14 2.72 7.88 -64.60
C ALA A 14 3.42 7.70 -63.24
N LEU A 15 4.08 8.74 -62.72
CA LEU A 15 4.74 8.69 -61.41
C LEU A 15 3.76 8.48 -60.25
N LEU A 16 2.53 8.99 -60.35
CA LEU A 16 1.49 8.76 -59.34
C LEU A 16 0.94 7.33 -59.37
N LEU A 17 0.95 6.66 -60.52
CA LEU A 17 0.50 5.26 -60.67
C LEU A 17 1.54 4.24 -60.19
N PHE A 18 2.82 4.60 -60.14
CA PHE A 18 3.91 3.75 -59.64
C PHE A 18 4.36 4.10 -58.20
N SER A 19 3.61 4.95 -57.50
CA SER A 19 3.88 5.23 -56.08
C SER A 19 3.66 3.96 -55.24
N CYS A 20 4.63 3.61 -54.40
CA CYS A 20 4.59 2.43 -53.55
C CYS A 20 3.37 2.49 -52.62
N LYS A 21 2.45 1.53 -52.76
CA LYS A 21 1.37 1.33 -51.78
C LYS A 21 1.92 0.50 -50.62
N THR A 22 1.78 0.98 -49.39
CA THR A 22 2.10 0.20 -48.20
C THR A 22 1.24 -1.07 -48.18
N GLN A 23 1.88 -2.23 -48.33
CA GLN A 23 1.21 -3.53 -48.19
C GLN A 23 1.17 -3.88 -46.69
N TYR A 24 -0.03 -3.91 -46.13
CA TYR A 24 -0.24 -4.45 -44.80
C TYR A 24 -0.23 -5.98 -44.90
N LEU A 25 0.85 -6.60 -44.42
CA LEU A 25 0.86 -8.03 -44.16
C LEU A 25 0.23 -8.23 -42.78
N PRO A 26 -0.94 -8.88 -42.66
CA PRO A 26 -1.46 -9.24 -41.35
C PRO A 26 -0.48 -10.23 -40.70
N ALA A 27 0.19 -9.79 -39.63
CA ALA A 27 0.96 -10.69 -38.78
C ALA A 27 -0.04 -11.44 -37.88
N THR A 28 -0.28 -12.71 -38.15
CA THR A 28 -1.00 -13.58 -37.22
C THR A 28 -0.09 -13.89 -36.04
N ILE A 29 -0.47 -13.40 -34.86
CA ILE A 29 0.18 -13.80 -33.61
C ILE A 29 -0.54 -15.07 -33.13
N GLU A 30 0.09 -16.23 -33.30
CA GLU A 30 -0.36 -17.44 -32.62
C GLU A 30 0.09 -17.38 -31.16
N SER A 31 -0.85 -17.15 -30.25
CA SER A 31 -0.62 -17.27 -28.82
C SER A 31 -1.04 -18.65 -28.34
N GLN A 32 -0.11 -19.43 -27.80
CA GLN A 32 -0.42 -20.67 -27.11
C GLN A 32 -0.37 -20.44 -25.59
N ASN A 33 -1.47 -20.75 -24.91
CA ASN A 33 -1.46 -20.80 -23.45
C ASN A 33 -0.73 -22.08 -23.01
N ILE A 34 0.48 -21.91 -22.47
CA ILE A 34 1.18 -23.00 -21.82
C ILE A 34 0.54 -23.20 -20.44
N SER A 35 -0.18 -24.31 -20.27
CA SER A 35 -0.76 -24.66 -18.97
C SER A 35 0.35 -25.14 -18.04
N VAL A 36 0.47 -24.51 -16.88
CA VAL A 36 1.35 -25.01 -15.81
C VAL A 36 0.67 -26.23 -15.19
N SER A 37 1.06 -27.44 -15.59
CA SER A 37 0.62 -28.71 -15.00
C SER A 37 1.67 -29.26 -14.04
N GLU A 38 1.26 -30.03 -13.03
CA GLU A 38 2.17 -30.71 -12.09
C GLU A 38 3.17 -31.66 -12.79
N SER A 39 2.91 -32.02 -14.05
CA SER A 39 3.79 -32.84 -14.89
C SER A 39 5.00 -32.08 -15.45
N LEU A 40 5.55 -31.11 -14.71
CA LEU A 40 6.88 -30.54 -15.00
C LEU A 40 7.93 -31.55 -14.54
N ASN A 41 8.07 -32.62 -15.32
CA ASN A 41 9.21 -33.51 -15.20
C ASN A 41 10.46 -32.75 -15.65
N ASP A 42 11.46 -32.78 -14.77
CA ASP A 42 12.79 -32.18 -14.84
C ASP A 42 12.84 -30.68 -14.48
N LEU A 43 12.96 -30.46 -13.18
CA LEU A 43 13.53 -29.24 -12.60
C LEU A 43 14.86 -28.94 -13.31
N ASP A 44 14.99 -27.78 -13.93
CA ASP A 44 16.25 -27.36 -14.55
C ASP A 44 17.33 -27.21 -13.48
N HIS A 45 18.18 -28.23 -13.37
CA HIS A 45 19.24 -28.29 -12.38
C HIS A 45 20.25 -27.14 -12.52
N GLN A 46 20.47 -26.62 -13.74
CA GLN A 46 21.38 -25.49 -13.94
C GLN A 46 20.75 -24.21 -13.42
N LEU A 47 19.46 -23.99 -13.70
CA LEU A 47 18.71 -22.86 -13.15
C LEU A 47 18.64 -22.93 -11.62
N VAL A 48 18.42 -24.11 -11.05
CA VAL A 48 18.41 -24.32 -9.60
C VAL A 48 19.76 -24.02 -8.98
N GLN A 49 20.84 -24.59 -9.54
CA GLN A 49 22.19 -24.30 -9.08
C GLN A 49 22.54 -22.81 -9.16
N LEU A 50 21.99 -22.09 -10.15
CA LEU A 50 22.18 -20.65 -10.31
C LEU A 50 21.56 -19.86 -9.15
N TYR A 51 20.30 -20.11 -8.76
CA TYR A 51 19.63 -19.29 -7.74
C TYR A 51 19.81 -19.81 -6.30
N LEU A 52 20.15 -21.08 -6.10
CA LEU A 52 20.26 -21.71 -4.77
C LEU A 52 21.15 -20.94 -3.78
N PRO A 53 22.35 -20.45 -4.15
CA PRO A 53 23.20 -19.71 -3.21
C PRO A 53 22.53 -18.43 -2.70
N PHE A 54 21.82 -17.70 -3.57
CA PHE A 54 21.09 -16.49 -3.21
C PHE A 54 19.87 -16.82 -2.35
N LYS A 55 19.15 -17.89 -2.70
CA LYS A 55 18.03 -18.39 -1.90
C LYS A 55 18.47 -18.75 -0.49
N ASN A 56 19.56 -19.50 -0.32
CA ASN A 56 20.02 -19.91 1.00
C ASN A 56 20.41 -18.72 1.90
N ILE A 57 21.01 -17.67 1.32
CA ILE A 57 21.32 -16.43 2.04
C ILE A 57 20.02 -15.73 2.44
N LEU A 58 19.08 -15.59 1.51
CA LEU A 58 17.81 -14.93 1.76
C LEU A 58 16.96 -15.68 2.79
N ASP A 59 16.85 -17.00 2.67
CA ASP A 59 16.09 -17.86 3.58
C ASP A 59 16.59 -17.72 5.01
N LYS A 60 17.91 -17.62 5.22
CA LYS A 60 18.49 -17.40 6.56
C LYS A 60 17.95 -16.13 7.23
N ASP A 61 17.79 -15.05 6.47
CA ASP A 61 17.26 -13.79 6.98
C ASP A 61 15.73 -13.83 7.10
N MET A 62 15.04 -14.44 6.13
CA MET A 62 13.58 -14.54 6.09
C MET A 62 13.01 -15.49 7.14
N ASP A 63 13.72 -16.56 7.49
CA ASP A 63 13.29 -17.56 8.47
C ASP A 63 13.56 -17.13 9.92
N ARG A 64 14.23 -16.00 10.13
CA ARG A 64 14.50 -15.48 11.46
C ARG A 64 13.17 -15.14 12.15
N VAL A 65 12.91 -15.81 13.27
CA VAL A 65 11.78 -15.52 14.16
C VAL A 65 12.05 -14.22 14.90
N ILE A 66 11.14 -13.26 14.78
CA ILE A 66 11.26 -11.91 15.35
C ILE A 66 10.24 -11.63 16.44
N SER A 67 9.17 -12.41 16.55
CA SER A 67 8.18 -12.31 17.63
C SER A 67 7.27 -13.55 17.67
N VAL A 68 6.36 -13.60 18.64
CA VAL A 68 5.35 -14.65 18.79
C VAL A 68 3.98 -14.01 18.98
N SER A 69 2.97 -14.46 18.23
CA SER A 69 1.57 -14.05 18.38
C SER A 69 0.76 -15.09 19.14
N GLU A 70 -0.09 -14.66 20.07
CA GLU A 70 -1.02 -15.55 20.79
C GLU A 70 -2.21 -15.99 19.93
N MET A 71 -2.49 -15.25 18.85
CA MET A 71 -3.67 -15.43 18.01
C MET A 71 -3.37 -15.18 16.54
N GLU A 72 -4.19 -15.78 15.67
CA GLU A 72 -4.19 -15.43 14.25
C GLU A 72 -4.97 -14.13 14.06
N MET A 73 -4.44 -13.23 13.22
CA MET A 73 -5.07 -11.96 12.92
C MET A 73 -5.27 -11.83 11.41
N GLN A 74 -6.52 -11.81 10.98
CA GLN A 74 -6.90 -11.56 9.59
C GLN A 74 -7.36 -10.11 9.41
N LYS A 75 -7.14 -9.54 8.23
CA LYS A 75 -7.70 -8.23 7.89
C LYS A 75 -9.20 -8.35 7.63
N GLY A 76 -9.97 -7.38 8.10
CA GLY A 76 -11.42 -7.33 7.96
C GLY A 76 -11.96 -5.91 8.08
N ARG A 77 -13.26 -5.78 7.81
CA ARG A 77 -14.00 -4.53 7.87
C ARG A 77 -15.31 -4.74 8.65
N PRO A 78 -15.83 -3.73 9.36
CA PRO A 78 -15.28 -2.36 9.46
C PRO A 78 -14.03 -2.24 10.33
N GLU A 79 -13.80 -3.26 11.16
CA GLU A 79 -12.70 -3.38 12.10
C GLU A 79 -12.28 -4.85 12.16
N SER A 80 -10.98 -5.13 12.37
CA SER A 80 -10.48 -6.47 12.67
C SER A 80 -9.27 -6.42 13.60
N PHE A 81 -8.91 -7.56 14.17
CA PHE A 81 -7.71 -7.68 15.01
C PHE A 81 -6.45 -7.17 14.30
N LEU A 82 -6.26 -7.54 13.03
CA LEU A 82 -5.09 -7.13 12.27
C LEU A 82 -5.10 -5.63 11.95
N THR A 83 -6.25 -5.07 11.57
CA THR A 83 -6.33 -3.62 11.26
C THR A 83 -6.18 -2.77 12.51
N ASN A 84 -6.64 -3.23 13.66
CA ASN A 84 -6.38 -2.53 14.92
C ASN A 84 -4.92 -2.62 15.32
N PHE A 85 -4.35 -3.82 15.31
CA PHE A 85 -2.95 -4.05 15.65
C PHE A 85 -2.02 -3.17 14.83
N LEU A 86 -2.16 -3.19 13.49
CA LEU A 86 -1.31 -2.41 12.61
C LEU A 86 -1.55 -0.90 12.76
N GLY A 87 -2.80 -0.47 12.95
CA GLY A 87 -3.12 0.94 13.22
C GLY A 87 -2.45 1.43 14.51
N ASP A 88 -2.57 0.66 15.59
CA ASP A 88 -2.03 1.01 16.90
C ASP A 88 -0.50 1.00 16.89
N LEU A 89 0.12 -0.01 16.28
CA LEU A 89 1.56 -0.10 16.06
C LEU A 89 2.05 1.15 15.30
N LEU A 90 1.42 1.50 14.18
CA LEU A 90 1.83 2.65 13.38
C LEU A 90 1.68 3.96 14.15
N LEU A 91 0.61 4.11 14.93
CA LEU A 91 0.43 5.31 15.74
C LEU A 91 1.50 5.38 16.83
N GLN A 92 1.82 4.27 17.48
CA GLN A 92 2.84 4.21 18.53
C GLN A 92 4.23 4.53 17.97
N GLU A 93 4.67 3.81 16.93
CA GLU A 93 5.98 4.03 16.34
C GLU A 93 6.06 5.38 15.63
N GLY A 94 4.96 5.80 15.00
CA GLY A 94 4.84 7.14 14.43
C GLY A 94 5.11 8.23 15.45
N LYS A 95 4.60 8.13 16.69
CA LYS A 95 4.91 9.10 17.75
C LYS A 95 6.40 9.13 18.10
N LYS A 96 7.05 7.96 18.20
CA LYS A 96 8.49 7.87 18.50
C LYS A 96 9.31 8.56 17.40
N GLU A 97 9.03 8.25 16.14
CA GLU A 97 9.74 8.86 15.01
C GLU A 97 9.44 10.36 14.86
N PHE A 98 8.22 10.78 15.17
CA PHE A 98 7.82 12.18 15.12
C PHE A 98 8.65 13.06 16.07
N VAL A 99 8.96 12.57 17.27
CA VAL A 99 9.84 13.26 18.22
C VAL A 99 11.26 13.40 17.67
N LYS A 100 11.79 12.36 16.99
CA LYS A 100 13.12 12.41 16.38
C LYS A 100 13.23 13.43 15.25
N LEU A 101 12.10 13.75 14.60
CA LEU A 101 12.02 14.81 13.59
C LEU A 101 11.96 16.22 14.17
N GLY A 102 11.94 16.37 15.51
CA GLY A 102 11.91 17.67 16.18
C GLY A 102 10.55 18.39 16.10
N LEU A 103 9.47 17.65 15.85
CA LEU A 103 8.12 18.20 15.74
C LEU A 103 7.39 18.16 17.08
N GLU A 104 6.69 19.24 17.43
CA GLU A 104 6.19 19.46 18.81
C GLU A 104 4.88 18.73 19.15
N LYS A 105 4.02 18.47 18.17
CA LYS A 105 2.68 17.91 18.40
C LYS A 105 2.53 16.52 17.80
N GLU A 106 2.63 15.50 18.64
CA GLU A 106 2.49 14.09 18.25
C GLU A 106 1.32 13.81 17.30
N PRO A 107 1.48 12.86 16.36
CA PRO A 107 0.37 12.37 15.56
C PRO A 107 -0.76 11.89 16.45
N ALA A 108 -1.97 12.25 16.05
CA ALA A 108 -3.18 11.86 16.75
C ALA A 108 -3.91 10.69 16.10
N ILE A 109 -3.63 10.46 14.81
CA ILE A 109 -4.30 9.48 13.99
C ILE A 109 -3.23 8.70 13.23
N SER A 110 -3.46 7.41 13.02
CA SER A 110 -2.70 6.63 12.04
C SER A 110 -3.63 6.02 11.00
N TYR A 111 -3.09 5.76 9.82
CA TYR A 111 -3.77 4.99 8.80
C TYR A 111 -2.80 4.11 8.01
N PHE A 112 -3.15 2.83 7.86
CA PHE A 112 -2.60 1.98 6.82
C PHE A 112 -3.64 1.74 5.73
N ASN A 113 -3.22 1.83 4.47
CA ASN A 113 -4.14 1.45 3.41
C ASN A 113 -4.45 -0.04 3.42
N TYR A 114 -5.75 -0.35 3.43
CA TYR A 114 -6.25 -1.72 3.51
C TYR A 114 -5.75 -2.63 2.36
N GLY A 115 -5.55 -2.05 1.17
CA GLY A 115 -4.98 -2.75 0.02
C GLY A 115 -3.49 -3.05 0.17
N GLY A 116 -2.79 -2.28 1.01
CA GLY A 116 -1.39 -2.46 1.35
C GLY A 116 -1.12 -3.74 2.15
N ILE A 117 -2.08 -4.17 2.96
CA ILE A 117 -1.99 -5.39 3.77
C ILE A 117 -2.28 -6.60 2.86
N ARG A 118 -1.28 -7.45 2.63
CA ARG A 118 -1.34 -8.52 1.60
C ARG A 118 -1.55 -9.92 2.14
N SER A 119 -1.30 -10.11 3.43
CA SER A 119 -1.44 -11.40 4.10
C SER A 119 -2.13 -11.24 5.47
N PHE A 120 -2.14 -12.32 6.25
CA PHE A 120 -2.56 -12.36 7.65
C PHE A 120 -1.33 -12.46 8.57
N LEU A 121 -1.51 -12.23 9.87
CA LEU A 121 -0.49 -12.53 10.88
C LEU A 121 -0.85 -13.86 11.57
N PRO A 122 0.01 -14.89 11.53
CA PRO A 122 -0.30 -16.20 12.09
C PRO A 122 -0.27 -16.18 13.62
N LYS A 123 -0.96 -17.15 14.23
CA LYS A 123 -0.68 -17.54 15.62
C LYS A 123 0.67 -18.27 15.68
N GLY A 124 1.44 -18.06 16.75
CA GLY A 124 2.75 -18.67 16.95
C GLY A 124 3.87 -17.77 16.45
N GLU A 125 4.97 -18.37 16.01
CA GLU A 125 6.16 -17.65 15.56
C GLU A 125 5.86 -16.75 14.35
N ILE A 126 6.39 -15.53 14.41
CA ILE A 126 6.37 -14.56 13.33
C ILE A 126 7.80 -14.41 12.83
N THR A 127 8.01 -14.68 11.54
CA THR A 127 9.31 -14.53 10.89
C THR A 127 9.42 -13.20 10.13
N VAL A 128 10.64 -12.80 9.78
CA VAL A 128 10.88 -11.67 8.86
C VAL A 128 10.13 -11.88 7.54
N GLY A 129 10.22 -13.08 6.96
CA GLY A 129 9.54 -13.44 5.71
C GLY A 129 8.03 -13.24 5.79
N LYS A 130 7.41 -13.56 6.95
CA LYS A 130 5.98 -13.30 7.16
C LYS A 130 5.64 -11.81 7.08
N ILE A 131 6.52 -10.92 7.55
CA ILE A 131 6.30 -9.47 7.45
C ILE A 131 6.51 -8.96 6.01
N PHE A 132 7.45 -9.55 5.26
CA PHE A 132 7.57 -9.31 3.81
C PHE A 132 6.31 -9.75 3.06
N GLU A 133 5.70 -10.89 3.40
CA GLU A 133 4.40 -11.30 2.84
C GLU A 133 3.26 -10.36 3.24
N LEU A 134 3.26 -9.89 4.49
CA LEU A 134 2.20 -9.03 5.03
C LEU A 134 2.21 -7.63 4.40
N MET A 135 3.40 -7.01 4.28
CA MET A 135 3.61 -5.65 3.79
C MET A 135 4.80 -5.59 2.81
N PRO A 136 4.62 -6.07 1.55
CA PRO A 136 5.71 -6.27 0.58
C PRO A 136 6.16 -4.98 -0.11
N PHE A 137 5.51 -3.84 0.12
CA PHE A 137 5.82 -2.60 -0.58
C PHE A 137 6.93 -1.81 0.14
N GLU A 138 7.72 -1.07 -0.62
CA GLU A 138 8.83 -0.23 -0.14
C GLU A 138 8.37 1.18 0.31
N ASN A 139 7.15 1.25 0.83
CA ASN A 139 6.52 2.50 1.24
C ASN A 139 7.17 3.05 2.51
N GLU A 140 7.35 4.37 2.56
CA GLU A 140 7.96 5.07 3.70
C GLU A 140 6.91 5.56 4.70
N MET A 141 7.26 5.58 6.00
CA MET A 141 6.44 6.22 7.02
C MET A 141 6.52 7.74 6.86
N VAL A 142 5.36 8.37 6.69
CA VAL A 142 5.22 9.81 6.52
C VAL A 142 4.15 10.38 7.44
N PHE A 143 4.23 11.69 7.66
CA PHE A 143 3.34 12.45 8.51
C PHE A 143 2.70 13.58 7.73
N LEU A 144 1.39 13.74 7.90
CA LEU A 144 0.57 14.76 7.25
C LEU A 144 -0.12 15.59 8.32
N GLN A 145 -0.02 16.91 8.23
CA GLN A 145 -0.88 17.78 9.02
C GLN A 145 -2.12 18.12 8.20
N LEU A 146 -3.29 17.76 8.73
CA LEU A 146 -4.59 17.92 8.05
C LEU A 146 -5.52 18.77 8.91
N THR A 147 -6.37 19.57 8.26
CA THR A 147 -7.48 20.25 8.92
C THR A 147 -8.57 19.25 9.33
N GLY A 148 -9.41 19.59 10.31
CA GLY A 148 -10.54 18.74 10.70
C GLY A 148 -11.48 18.42 9.54
N ASN A 149 -11.71 19.36 8.61
CA ASN A 149 -12.49 19.09 7.39
C ASN A 149 -11.84 18.03 6.49
N GLN A 150 -10.51 18.06 6.34
CA GLN A 150 -9.78 17.04 5.59
C GLN A 150 -9.80 15.68 6.30
N ILE A 151 -9.76 15.66 7.64
CA ILE A 151 -9.96 14.44 8.42
C ILE A 151 -11.38 13.88 8.21
N GLN A 152 -12.41 14.72 8.20
CA GLN A 152 -13.79 14.30 7.89
C GLN A 152 -13.90 13.68 6.50
N GLU A 153 -13.32 14.31 5.47
CA GLU A 153 -13.31 13.81 4.09
C GLU A 153 -12.57 12.46 4.00
N PHE A 154 -11.39 12.37 4.62
CA PHE A 154 -10.63 11.12 4.76
C PHE A 154 -11.48 10.00 5.39
N LEU A 155 -12.11 10.26 6.53
CA LEU A 155 -12.90 9.25 7.24
C LEU A 155 -14.19 8.88 6.49
N ASN A 156 -14.76 9.79 5.70
CA ASN A 156 -15.86 9.46 4.78
C ASN A 156 -15.41 8.47 3.70
N ILE A 157 -14.21 8.61 3.13
CA ILE A 157 -13.67 7.64 2.16
C ILE A 157 -13.48 6.27 2.83
N ILE A 158 -13.03 6.24 4.10
CA ILE A 158 -12.95 4.99 4.87
C ILE A 158 -14.33 4.38 5.09
N ALA A 159 -15.32 5.19 5.47
CA ALA A 159 -16.69 4.76 5.69
C ALA A 159 -17.34 4.22 4.39
N GLU A 160 -17.09 4.85 3.25
CA GLU A 160 -17.56 4.39 1.93
C GLU A 160 -16.98 3.02 1.57
N LYS A 161 -15.72 2.78 1.93
CA LYS A 161 -15.07 1.47 1.78
C LYS A 161 -15.54 0.46 2.84
N GLY A 162 -16.35 0.89 3.81
CA GLY A 162 -16.89 0.05 4.87
C GLY A 162 -15.94 -0.16 6.04
N GLY A 163 -14.97 0.73 6.27
CA GLY A 163 -14.00 0.66 7.38
C GLY A 163 -12.56 0.39 6.95
N GLY A 164 -11.64 0.27 7.91
CA GLY A 164 -10.21 0.15 7.59
C GLY A 164 -9.26 0.21 8.80
N CYS A 165 -7.97 0.34 8.49
CA CYS A 165 -6.89 0.30 9.47
C CYS A 165 -6.59 1.69 10.03
N VAL A 166 -7.45 2.17 10.92
CA VAL A 166 -7.34 3.48 11.57
C VAL A 166 -7.07 3.30 13.07
N ALA A 167 -6.17 4.12 13.63
CA ALA A 167 -6.05 4.28 15.08
C ALA A 167 -6.10 5.75 15.48
N GLY A 168 -6.49 5.99 16.74
CA GLY A 168 -6.62 7.35 17.30
C GLY A 168 -7.89 8.11 16.91
N ALA A 169 -8.70 7.55 16.01
CA ALA A 169 -10.03 8.01 15.67
C ALA A 169 -11.09 6.94 15.99
N ARG A 170 -12.28 7.38 16.41
CA ARG A 170 -13.47 6.52 16.58
C ARG A 170 -14.65 7.16 15.85
N PHE A 171 -15.46 6.38 15.13
CA PHE A 171 -16.62 6.89 14.39
C PHE A 171 -17.62 5.79 14.02
N ASN A 172 -18.84 6.21 13.70
CA ASN A 172 -19.89 5.36 13.16
C ASN A 172 -19.94 5.49 11.64
N ILE A 173 -20.19 4.39 10.95
CA ILE A 173 -20.48 4.37 9.52
C ILE A 173 -22.00 4.42 9.36
N SER A 174 -22.49 5.54 8.84
CA SER A 174 -23.91 5.76 8.53
C SER A 174 -24.02 6.27 7.10
N ASN A 175 -24.82 5.59 6.26
CA ASN A 175 -24.99 5.95 4.84
C ASN A 175 -23.67 6.21 4.09
N LYS A 176 -22.66 5.34 4.29
CA LYS A 176 -21.32 5.45 3.71
C LYS A 176 -20.53 6.71 4.12
N LYS A 177 -20.90 7.35 5.23
CA LYS A 177 -20.20 8.50 5.81
C LYS A 177 -19.77 8.21 7.25
N ALA A 178 -18.72 8.90 7.68
CA ALA A 178 -18.24 8.85 9.05
C ALA A 178 -19.00 9.89 9.89
N GLU A 179 -19.72 9.41 10.90
CA GLU A 179 -20.47 10.23 11.85
C GLU A 179 -19.94 10.03 13.27
N ASN A 180 -20.26 10.95 14.18
CA ASN A 180 -19.84 10.91 15.59
C ASN A 180 -18.32 10.74 15.77
N ILE A 181 -17.53 11.45 14.95
CA ILE A 181 -16.06 11.30 14.93
C ILE A 181 -15.44 11.87 16.21
N LEU A 182 -14.69 11.01 16.90
CA LEU A 182 -13.85 11.36 18.05
C LEU A 182 -12.38 11.13 17.71
N ILE A 183 -11.54 12.14 17.93
CA ILE A 183 -10.07 12.04 17.82
C ILE A 183 -9.50 12.12 19.24
N LYS A 184 -8.79 11.08 19.69
CA LYS A 184 -8.32 10.96 21.09
C LYS A 184 -9.43 11.15 22.15
N GLY A 185 -10.69 10.85 21.79
CA GLY A 185 -11.85 11.03 22.67
C GLY A 185 -12.55 12.38 22.56
N ASP A 186 -11.94 13.37 21.89
CA ASP A 186 -12.54 14.68 21.67
C ASP A 186 -13.30 14.72 20.33
N ILE A 187 -14.42 15.46 20.30
CA ILE A 187 -15.18 15.70 19.06
C ILE A 187 -14.28 16.36 18.01
N LEU A 188 -14.32 15.85 16.78
CA LEU A 188 -13.60 16.43 15.65
C LEU A 188 -13.98 17.90 15.44
N LYS A 189 -12.99 18.78 15.52
CA LYS A 189 -13.16 20.23 15.26
C LYS A 189 -12.67 20.58 13.85
N SER A 190 -13.57 21.07 12.99
CA SER A 190 -13.32 21.41 11.58
C SER A 190 -12.05 22.22 11.29
N ASN A 191 -11.80 23.27 12.07
CA ASN A 191 -10.67 24.19 11.84
C ASN A 191 -9.41 23.84 12.64
N SER A 192 -9.46 22.80 13.47
CA SER A 192 -8.26 22.31 14.17
C SER A 192 -7.37 21.52 13.22
N LYS A 193 -6.07 21.52 13.50
CA LYS A 193 -5.08 20.77 12.72
C LYS A 193 -4.66 19.52 13.48
N TYR A 194 -4.57 18.40 12.79
CA TYR A 194 -4.22 17.09 13.34
C TYR A 194 -3.09 16.48 12.53
N TRP A 195 -2.08 15.98 13.22
CA TRP A 195 -1.06 15.15 12.60
C TRP A 195 -1.57 13.72 12.44
N LEU A 196 -1.42 13.19 11.23
CA LEU A 196 -1.74 11.82 10.85
C LEU A 196 -0.46 11.14 10.36
N VAL A 197 -0.17 9.95 10.87
CA VAL A 197 0.92 9.09 10.36
C VAL A 197 0.35 8.05 9.39
N THR A 198 0.99 7.89 8.24
CA THR A 198 0.58 6.98 7.17
C THR A 198 1.81 6.57 6.36
N ASN A 199 1.60 6.02 5.17
CA ASN A 199 2.63 5.78 4.17
C ASN A 199 2.57 6.75 2.97
N ASP A 200 3.71 6.93 2.32
CA ASP A 200 3.93 7.82 1.18
C ASP A 200 2.96 7.58 0.00
N TYR A 201 2.70 6.32 -0.37
CA TYR A 201 1.75 5.99 -1.44
C TYR A 201 0.36 6.62 -1.21
N VAL A 202 -0.15 6.51 0.02
CA VAL A 202 -1.45 7.10 0.39
C VAL A 202 -1.36 8.61 0.50
N ALA A 203 -0.25 9.12 1.06
CA ALA A 203 -0.02 10.56 1.22
C ALA A 203 -0.02 11.32 -0.12
N ASP A 204 0.39 10.64 -1.19
CA ASP A 204 0.37 11.17 -2.56
C ASP A 204 -0.97 10.94 -3.29
N GLY A 205 -2.00 10.49 -2.58
CA GLY A 205 -3.36 10.34 -3.11
C GLY A 205 -3.72 8.94 -3.58
N GLY A 206 -2.84 7.96 -3.39
CA GLY A 206 -3.11 6.55 -3.68
C GLY A 206 -4.42 6.06 -3.01
N ASP A 207 -5.02 5.01 -3.57
CA ASP A 207 -6.32 4.47 -3.13
C ASP A 207 -7.47 5.52 -3.10
N GLY A 208 -7.40 6.65 -3.80
CA GLY A 208 -8.47 7.65 -3.80
C GLY A 208 -8.46 8.54 -2.55
N PHE A 209 -7.28 8.77 -1.96
CA PHE A 209 -7.09 9.69 -0.84
C PHE A 209 -6.51 11.04 -1.32
N GLU A 210 -7.00 11.57 -2.43
CA GLU A 210 -6.52 12.83 -3.04
C GLU A 210 -6.55 14.01 -2.06
N VAL A 211 -7.43 13.96 -1.05
CA VAL A 211 -7.48 14.91 0.06
C VAL A 211 -6.12 15.11 0.76
N PHE A 212 -5.27 14.07 0.79
CA PHE A 212 -3.93 14.12 1.40
C PHE A 212 -2.90 14.90 0.59
N THR A 213 -3.13 15.09 -0.72
CA THR A 213 -2.27 15.95 -1.56
C THR A 213 -2.42 17.43 -1.18
N LYS A 214 -3.54 17.80 -0.54
CA LYS A 214 -3.86 19.15 -0.05
C LYS A 214 -3.43 19.38 1.40
N ARG A 215 -2.59 18.49 1.96
CA ARG A 215 -2.07 18.59 3.33
C ARG A 215 -1.47 19.95 3.64
N VAL A 216 -1.59 20.37 4.91
CA VAL A 216 -1.07 21.65 5.40
C VAL A 216 0.44 21.58 5.58
N GLU A 217 0.93 20.48 6.16
CA GLU A 217 2.35 20.20 6.36
C GLU A 217 2.63 18.73 6.07
N PHE A 218 3.90 18.44 5.77
CA PHE A 218 4.40 17.13 5.42
C PHE A 218 5.76 16.89 6.06
N ALA A 219 5.96 15.72 6.62
CA ALA A 219 7.27 15.24 7.02
C ALA A 219 7.43 13.78 6.61
N ASN A 220 8.64 13.40 6.19
CA ASN A 220 8.97 12.03 5.84
C ASN A 220 10.08 11.53 6.78
N SER A 221 9.84 10.40 7.46
CA SER A 221 10.84 9.76 8.31
C SER A 221 11.99 9.13 7.52
N ARG A 222 11.75 8.80 6.24
CA ARG A 222 12.59 7.99 5.33
C ARG A 222 12.81 6.55 5.81
N ILE A 223 11.98 6.09 6.75
CA ILE A 223 12.00 4.73 7.27
C ILE A 223 10.91 3.93 6.55
N LYS A 224 11.23 2.72 6.10
CA LYS A 224 10.25 1.84 5.48
C LYS A 224 9.24 1.34 6.51
N ILE A 225 7.97 1.31 6.12
CA ILE A 225 6.88 0.76 6.95
C ILE A 225 7.18 -0.67 7.40
N ARG A 226 7.77 -1.48 6.50
CA ARG A 226 8.12 -2.86 6.81
C ARG A 226 9.14 -2.94 7.95
N ASP A 227 10.17 -2.11 7.88
CA ASP A 227 11.22 -2.06 8.89
C ASP A 227 10.69 -1.58 10.24
N VAL A 228 9.71 -0.67 10.23
CA VAL A 228 8.99 -0.24 11.45
C VAL A 228 8.26 -1.41 12.10
N ILE A 229 7.56 -2.23 11.30
CA ILE A 229 6.85 -3.41 11.81
C ILE A 229 7.85 -4.43 12.36
N ILE A 230 8.93 -4.72 11.63
CA ILE A 230 9.97 -5.66 12.08
C ILE A 230 10.59 -5.17 13.39
N SER A 231 11.03 -3.91 13.45
CA SER A 231 11.66 -3.33 14.65
C SER A 231 10.72 -3.34 15.85
N TYR A 232 9.43 -3.05 15.65
CA TYR A 232 8.43 -3.13 16.72
C TYR A 232 8.30 -4.56 17.26
N LEU A 233 8.24 -5.55 16.36
CA LEU A 233 8.07 -6.95 16.74
C LEU A 233 9.31 -7.48 17.48
N GLU A 234 10.50 -7.12 17.02
CA GLU A 234 11.76 -7.43 17.70
C GLU A 234 11.83 -6.79 19.10
N ASP A 235 11.46 -5.52 19.24
CA ASP A 235 11.38 -4.83 20.54
C ASP A 235 10.42 -5.53 21.51
N LYS A 236 9.28 -6.04 21.01
CA LYS A 236 8.35 -6.84 21.82
C LYS A 236 8.96 -8.17 22.24
N GLN A 237 9.62 -8.88 21.32
CA GLN A 237 10.29 -10.14 21.60
C GLN A 237 11.41 -9.99 22.62
N GLU A 238 12.24 -8.94 22.51
CA GLU A 238 13.32 -8.65 23.46
C GLU A 238 12.78 -8.37 24.88
N LYS A 239 11.57 -7.80 24.98
CA LYS A 239 10.87 -7.57 26.25
C LYS A 239 10.12 -8.79 26.76
N GLY A 240 10.10 -9.90 26.03
CA GLY A 240 9.31 -11.09 26.35
C GLY A 240 7.80 -10.86 26.23
N GLU A 241 7.38 -9.85 25.47
CA GLU A 241 5.98 -9.54 25.21
C GLU A 241 5.51 -10.32 23.97
N VAL A 242 4.38 -10.99 24.12
CA VAL A 242 3.70 -11.68 23.01
C VAL A 242 2.72 -10.73 22.30
N ILE A 243 2.58 -10.92 21.00
CA ILE A 243 1.68 -10.13 20.16
C ILE A 243 0.25 -10.59 20.34
N THR A 244 -0.62 -9.63 20.63
CA THR A 244 -2.05 -9.83 20.79
C THR A 244 -2.79 -8.58 20.28
N ALA A 245 -4.08 -8.71 20.03
CA ALA A 245 -4.91 -7.63 19.54
C ALA A 245 -6.31 -7.71 20.12
N LYS A 246 -6.98 -6.57 20.21
CA LYS A 246 -8.37 -6.49 20.66
C LYS A 246 -9.19 -5.63 19.71
N LEU A 247 -10.46 -6.00 19.57
CA LEU A 247 -11.46 -5.10 19.04
C LEU A 247 -11.83 -4.11 20.14
N ASP A 248 -12.01 -2.85 19.77
CA ASP A 248 -12.39 -1.80 20.70
C ASP A 248 -13.58 -0.98 20.19
N GLY A 249 -14.16 -1.34 19.05
CA GLY A 249 -15.34 -0.66 18.50
C GLY A 249 -15.01 0.75 18.02
N ARG A 250 -13.79 0.97 17.52
CA ARG A 250 -13.38 2.27 16.95
C ARG A 250 -14.08 2.55 15.63
N ILE A 251 -14.49 1.52 14.88
CA ILE A 251 -15.30 1.70 13.68
C ILE A 251 -16.49 0.74 13.75
N VAL A 252 -17.69 1.29 13.82
CA VAL A 252 -18.92 0.50 13.92
C VAL A 252 -19.90 0.90 12.82
N ASN A 253 -20.70 -0.05 12.34
CA ASN A 253 -21.85 0.28 11.48
C ASN A 253 -23.03 0.67 12.37
N GLU A 254 -23.74 1.73 11.99
CA GLU A 254 -25.07 2.04 12.52
C GLU A 254 -26.17 1.20 11.87
#